data_AF-A0A3C0I6J8-F1
#
_entry.id   AF-A0A3C0I6J8-F1
#
_cell.length_a   1.000
_cell.length_b   1.000
_cell.length_c   1.000
_cell.angle_alpha   90.00
_cell.angle_beta   90.00
_cell.angle_gamma   90.00
#
_symmetry.space_group_name_H-M   'P 1'
#
loop_
_entity.id
_entity.type
_entity.pdbx_description
1 polymer ?
#
loop_
_entity_poly.entity_id
_entity_poly.type
_entity_poly.pdbx_seq_one_letter_code
_entity_poly.pdbx_strand_id
1 'polypeptide(L)'
;MVNELVIPCHHVWVEEQSEMIEETIAKNEENAKALEKSASKQAQRRGYLFENKSIDDNKDKLDIQKTSVLYRCSLCGEEQEIDIVGIDQIAEAKSRQFKGVKKKKKQATNCLDIQTKLFDPSKKPLAKLDGTLSDVKQSQLKYKERGFDTEILYS
;
A
#
# COMPACT_ATOMS: atom_id res chain seq x y z
N MET A 1 28.79 1.51 -25.48
CA MET A 1 28.11 1.62 -24.17
C MET A 1 27.24 2.86 -24.24
N VAL A 2 25.93 2.70 -24.43
CA VAL A 2 24.98 3.82 -24.36
C VAL A 2 24.74 4.09 -22.88
N ASN A 3 25.29 5.20 -22.39
CA ASN A 3 24.79 5.82 -21.17
C ASN A 3 23.38 6.32 -21.49
N GLU A 4 22.37 5.51 -21.20
CA GLU A 4 21.00 6.00 -21.16
C GLU A 4 20.93 7.06 -20.07
N LEU A 5 20.84 8.31 -20.50
CA LEU A 5 20.41 9.42 -19.65
C LEU A 5 19.05 9.04 -19.09
N VAL A 6 19.02 8.63 -17.82
CA VAL A 6 17.78 8.43 -17.07
C VAL A 6 17.16 9.83 -16.89
N ILE A 7 16.33 10.23 -17.85
CA ILE A 7 15.49 11.40 -17.71
C ILE A 7 14.51 11.08 -16.56
N PRO A 8 14.37 11.94 -15.55
CA PRO A 8 13.33 11.77 -14.54
C PRO A 8 11.97 11.72 -15.23
N CYS A 9 11.29 10.57 -15.15
CA CYS A 9 10.00 10.40 -15.78
C CYS A 9 8.93 11.15 -14.97
N HIS A 10 8.27 12.12 -15.59
CA HIS A 10 7.02 12.67 -15.07
C HIS A 10 5.90 11.69 -15.37
N HIS A 11 5.71 10.70 -14.49
CA HIS A 11 4.86 9.55 -14.76
C HIS A 11 3.42 9.94 -15.16
N VAL A 12 2.84 9.21 -16.12
CA VAL A 12 1.44 9.32 -16.51
C VAL A 12 0.78 8.01 -16.17
N TRP A 13 0.17 7.96 -14.99
CA TRP A 13 -0.39 6.74 -14.41
C TRP A 13 -1.73 6.38 -15.05
N VAL A 14 -1.86 5.13 -15.45
CA VAL A 14 -3.09 4.55 -15.97
C VAL A 14 -3.41 3.31 -15.14
N GLU A 15 -4.65 3.16 -14.73
CA GLU A 15 -5.14 1.94 -14.09
C GLU A 15 -5.13 0.79 -15.10
N GLU A 16 -4.44 -0.30 -14.76
CA GLU A 16 -4.32 -1.49 -15.62
C GLU A 16 -5.19 -2.65 -15.11
N GLN A 17 -5.27 -2.82 -13.79
CA GLN A 17 -6.11 -3.83 -13.14
C GLN A 17 -6.55 -3.33 -11.77
N SER A 18 -7.69 -3.86 -11.30
CA SER A 18 -8.23 -3.66 -9.96
C SER A 18 -9.03 -4.88 -9.55
N GLU A 19 -9.14 -5.12 -8.26
CA GLU A 19 -10.03 -6.12 -7.67
C GLU A 19 -11.23 -5.45 -6.98
N MET A 20 -12.34 -6.19 -6.89
CA MET A 20 -13.44 -5.81 -6.02
C MET A 20 -13.09 -6.10 -4.55
N ILE A 21 -13.67 -5.33 -3.64
CA ILE A 21 -13.40 -5.42 -2.19
C ILE A 21 -13.61 -6.86 -1.69
N GLU A 22 -14.72 -7.49 -2.08
CA GLU A 22 -15.07 -8.85 -1.66
C GLU A 22 -14.10 -9.90 -2.21
N GLU A 23 -13.59 -9.70 -3.42
CA GLU A 23 -12.62 -10.60 -4.07
C GLU A 23 -11.28 -10.57 -3.33
N THR A 24 -10.79 -9.37 -3.01
CA THR A 24 -9.55 -9.19 -2.25
C THR A 24 -9.69 -9.79 -0.84
N ILE A 25 -10.82 -9.55 -0.16
CA ILE A 25 -11.07 -10.15 1.16
C ILE A 25 -11.02 -11.68 1.09
N ALA A 26 -11.76 -12.28 0.16
CA ALA A 26 -11.82 -13.74 0.01
C ALA A 26 -10.44 -14.35 -0.34
N LYS A 27 -9.71 -13.74 -1.27
CA LYS A 27 -8.36 -14.16 -1.67
C LYS A 27 -7.37 -14.08 -0.51
N ASN A 28 -7.41 -12.99 0.27
CA ASN A 28 -6.55 -12.83 1.44
C ASN A 28 -6.88 -13.85 2.54
N GLU A 29 -8.16 -14.19 2.75
CA GLU A 29 -8.54 -15.26 3.66
C GLU A 29 -8.04 -16.62 3.21
N GLU A 30 -8.18 -16.96 1.93
CA GLU A 30 -7.67 -18.21 1.37
C GLU A 30 -6.16 -18.31 1.52
N ASN A 31 -5.44 -17.26 1.15
CA ASN A 31 -4.00 -17.18 1.30
C ASN A 31 -3.55 -17.28 2.77
N ALA A 32 -4.29 -16.65 3.70
CA ALA A 32 -3.99 -16.74 5.13
C ALA A 32 -4.24 -18.15 5.68
N LYS A 33 -5.31 -18.83 5.25
CA LYS A 33 -5.62 -20.22 5.60
C LYS A 33 -4.55 -21.18 5.08
N ALA A 34 -4.11 -21.01 3.82
CA ALA A 34 -3.06 -21.83 3.21
C ALA A 34 -1.71 -21.74 3.96
N LEU A 35 -1.45 -20.63 4.66
CA LEU A 35 -0.23 -20.38 5.41
C LEU A 35 -0.34 -20.70 6.91
N GLU A 36 -1.49 -21.13 7.42
CA GLU A 36 -1.77 -21.27 8.85
C GLU A 36 -0.75 -22.13 9.60
N LYS A 37 -0.37 -23.28 9.02
CA LYS A 37 0.57 -24.23 9.62
C LYS A 37 2.04 -23.90 9.34
N SER A 38 2.33 -22.87 8.54
CA SER A 38 3.68 -22.56 8.11
C SER A 38 4.34 -21.55 9.05
N ALA A 39 5.18 -22.06 9.98
CA ALA A 39 5.92 -21.22 10.94
C ALA A 39 6.80 -20.16 10.24
N SER A 40 7.41 -20.49 9.10
CA SER A 40 8.28 -19.57 8.34
C SER A 40 7.51 -18.48 7.59
N LYS A 41 6.18 -18.62 7.44
CA LYS A 41 5.32 -17.70 6.69
C LYS A 41 4.31 -16.96 7.57
N GLN A 42 4.42 -17.02 8.89
CA GLN A 42 3.52 -16.33 9.82
C GLN A 42 3.43 -14.82 9.59
N ALA A 43 4.55 -14.17 9.24
CA ALA A 43 4.55 -12.75 8.93
C ALA A 43 3.77 -12.43 7.63
N GLN A 44 3.83 -13.31 6.63
CA GLN A 44 3.08 -13.16 5.38
C GLN A 44 1.58 -13.38 5.64
N ARG A 45 1.23 -14.44 6.40
CA ARG A 45 -0.14 -14.69 6.84
C ARG A 45 -0.75 -13.50 7.57
N ARG A 46 0.00 -12.91 8.52
CA ARG A 46 -0.46 -11.70 9.23
C ARG A 46 -0.67 -10.52 8.28
N GLY A 47 0.18 -10.38 7.26
CA GLY A 47 0.00 -9.38 6.21
C GLY A 47 -1.37 -9.45 5.55
N TYR A 48 -1.77 -10.63 5.07
CA TYR A 48 -3.08 -10.82 4.43
C TYR A 48 -4.25 -10.53 5.39
N LEU A 49 -4.17 -10.99 6.64
CA LEU A 49 -5.20 -10.71 7.64
C LEU A 49 -5.28 -9.21 7.97
N PHE A 50 -4.13 -8.53 8.00
CA PHE A 50 -4.07 -7.10 8.28
C PHE A 50 -4.60 -6.25 7.14
N GLU A 51 -4.41 -6.67 5.90
CA GLU A 51 -4.96 -6.02 4.72
C GLU A 51 -6.49 -6.04 4.76
N ASN A 52 -7.12 -7.19 5.07
CA ASN A 52 -8.57 -7.27 5.26
C ASN A 52 -9.06 -6.36 6.39
N LYS A 53 -8.35 -6.33 7.53
CA LYS A 53 -8.67 -5.41 8.62
C LYS A 53 -8.58 -3.94 8.20
N SER A 54 -7.59 -3.62 7.36
CA SER A 54 -7.38 -2.27 6.83
C SER A 54 -8.48 -1.86 5.85
N ILE A 55 -8.96 -2.81 5.03
CA ILE A 55 -10.11 -2.65 4.14
C ILE A 55 -11.37 -2.40 4.98
N ASP A 56 -11.65 -3.25 5.96
CA ASP A 56 -12.85 -3.10 6.80
C ASP A 56 -12.89 -1.76 7.55
N ASP A 57 -11.77 -1.33 8.13
CA ASP A 57 -11.71 -0.03 8.82
C ASP A 57 -11.84 1.18 7.86
N ASN A 58 -11.48 1.01 6.59
CA ASN A 58 -11.58 2.07 5.59
C ASN A 58 -12.94 2.14 4.89
N LYS A 59 -13.78 1.09 4.93
CA LYS A 59 -15.09 1.10 4.27
C LYS A 59 -15.90 2.34 4.65
N ASP A 60 -15.87 2.72 5.92
CA ASP A 60 -16.62 3.86 6.44
C ASP A 60 -15.85 5.19 6.40
N LYS A 61 -14.51 5.16 6.24
CA LYS A 61 -13.63 6.34 6.35
C LYS A 61 -13.18 6.93 5.03
N LEU A 62 -12.90 6.07 4.03
CA LEU A 62 -12.34 6.48 2.73
C LEU A 62 -13.30 6.28 1.57
N ASP A 63 -14.49 5.73 1.81
CA ASP A 63 -15.46 5.35 0.76
C ASP A 63 -14.76 4.53 -0.34
N ILE A 64 -14.27 3.34 0.04
CA ILE A 64 -13.43 2.49 -0.81
C ILE A 64 -14.18 2.16 -2.10
N GLN A 65 -13.52 2.43 -3.23
CA GLN A 65 -14.05 2.09 -4.55
C GLN A 65 -13.47 0.76 -5.05
N LYS A 66 -12.18 0.52 -4.80
CA LYS A 66 -11.41 -0.61 -5.36
C LYS A 66 -10.26 -1.02 -4.45
N THR A 67 -9.79 -2.24 -4.62
CA THR A 67 -8.61 -2.80 -3.91
C THR A 67 -7.61 -3.39 -4.89
N SER A 68 -6.36 -3.56 -4.44
CA SER A 68 -5.26 -4.17 -5.22
C SER A 68 -5.12 -3.58 -6.63
N VAL A 69 -5.10 -2.24 -6.72
CA VAL A 69 -5.12 -1.51 -7.99
C VAL A 69 -3.70 -1.36 -8.53
N LEU A 70 -3.43 -1.88 -9.72
CA LEU A 70 -2.14 -1.69 -10.41
C LEU A 70 -2.23 -0.47 -11.32
N TYR A 71 -1.38 0.51 -11.05
CA TYR A 71 -1.13 1.60 -11.97
C TYR A 71 0.14 1.34 -12.76
N ARG A 72 0.08 1.56 -14.08
CA ARG A 72 1.24 1.55 -14.96
C ARG A 72 1.43 2.93 -15.58
N CYS A 73 2.67 3.42 -15.57
CA CYS A 73 3.04 4.62 -16.29
C CYS A 73 3.06 4.34 -17.79
N SER A 74 2.21 5.02 -18.57
CA SER A 74 2.14 4.85 -20.02
C SER A 74 3.40 5.29 -20.77
N LEU A 75 4.26 6.12 -20.13
CA LEU A 75 5.48 6.64 -20.74
C LEU A 75 6.71 5.75 -20.52
N CYS A 76 6.86 5.20 -19.32
CA CYS A 76 8.09 4.46 -18.94
C CYS A 76 7.82 3.03 -18.47
N GLY A 77 6.57 2.57 -18.45
CA GLY A 77 6.20 1.21 -18.04
C GLY A 77 6.39 0.93 -16.56
N GLU A 78 6.70 1.93 -15.73
CA GLU A 78 6.82 1.75 -14.29
C GLU A 78 5.47 1.33 -13.69
N GLU A 79 5.49 0.40 -12.75
CA GLU A 79 4.30 -0.12 -12.10
C GLU A 79 4.26 0.24 -10.61
N GLN A 80 3.06 0.48 -10.10
CA GLN A 80 2.79 0.66 -8.68
C GLN A 80 1.43 0.07 -8.32
N GLU A 81 1.44 -0.94 -7.48
CA GLU A 81 0.23 -1.49 -6.86
C GLU A 81 -0.16 -0.67 -5.63
N ILE A 82 -1.42 -0.32 -5.52
CA ILE A 82 -2.02 0.40 -4.40
C ILE A 82 -3.01 -0.55 -3.72
N ASP A 83 -2.80 -0.81 -2.43
CA ASP A 83 -3.60 -1.78 -1.67
C ASP A 83 -5.09 -1.37 -1.63
N ILE A 84 -5.39 -0.08 -1.39
CA ILE A 84 -6.76 0.45 -1.25
C ILE A 84 -6.90 1.78 -1.99
N VAL A 85 -7.96 1.92 -2.78
CA VAL A 85 -8.33 3.17 -3.46
C VAL A 85 -9.70 3.65 -2.96
N GLY A 86 -9.70 4.77 -2.23
CA GLY A 86 -10.90 5.51 -1.87
C GLY A 86 -11.31 6.52 -2.94
N ILE A 87 -12.36 7.30 -2.67
CA ILE A 87 -12.86 8.31 -3.60
C ILE A 87 -11.84 9.43 -3.88
N ASP A 88 -11.10 9.85 -2.86
CA ASP A 88 -10.20 11.01 -2.92
C ASP A 88 -8.80 10.74 -2.33
N GLN A 89 -8.57 9.54 -1.79
CA GLN A 89 -7.34 9.18 -1.12
C GLN A 89 -6.97 7.71 -1.35
N ILE A 90 -5.69 7.46 -1.62
CA ILE A 90 -5.14 6.09 -1.67
C ILE A 90 -4.60 5.68 -0.30
N ALA A 91 -4.62 4.37 -0.02
CA ALA A 91 -4.07 3.83 1.21
C ALA A 91 -3.23 2.55 1.01
N GLU A 92 -2.23 2.40 1.89
CA GLU A 92 -1.32 1.26 1.97
C GLU A 92 -1.47 0.57 3.33
N ALA A 93 -1.69 -0.75 3.32
CA ALA A 93 -1.76 -1.60 4.51
C ALA A 93 -0.39 -2.25 4.75
N LYS A 94 0.21 -2.01 5.92
CA LYS A 94 1.55 -2.52 6.23
C LYS A 94 1.63 -3.11 7.63
N SER A 95 1.70 -4.44 7.66
CA SER A 95 1.94 -5.20 8.88
C SER A 95 3.42 -5.45 9.15
N ARG A 96 3.92 -5.17 10.37
CA ARG A 96 5.34 -5.38 10.71
C ARG A 96 5.58 -6.17 11.99
N GLN A 97 6.59 -7.05 11.91
CA GLN A 97 7.33 -7.56 13.07
C GLN A 97 8.82 -7.57 12.72
N PHE A 98 9.58 -6.78 13.48
CA PHE A 98 11.01 -6.93 13.82
C PHE A 98 12.07 -7.18 12.73
N LYS A 99 11.75 -7.04 11.44
CA LYS A 99 12.78 -6.94 10.38
C LYS A 99 12.71 -5.54 9.78
N GLY A 100 13.83 -4.82 9.92
CA GLY A 100 13.96 -3.38 9.70
C GLY A 100 13.24 -2.83 8.48
N VAL A 101 12.94 -1.53 8.54
CA VAL A 101 12.16 -0.87 7.49
C VAL A 101 12.91 -0.90 6.17
N LYS A 102 12.44 -1.75 5.24
CA LYS A 102 12.94 -1.81 3.86
C LYS A 102 12.95 -0.41 3.24
N LYS A 103 14.01 -0.09 2.51
CA LYS A 103 14.15 1.17 1.75
C LYS A 103 13.20 1.17 0.56
N LYS A 104 11.92 1.42 0.80
CA LYS A 104 10.88 1.54 -0.23
C LYS A 104 10.67 3.02 -0.64
N LYS A 105 11.75 3.70 -1.01
CA LYS A 105 11.69 5.12 -1.41
C LYS A 105 10.90 5.29 -2.71
N LYS A 106 11.14 4.42 -3.69
CA LYS A 106 10.45 4.45 -5.00
C LYS A 106 8.94 4.28 -4.84
N GLN A 107 8.50 3.28 -4.06
CA GLN A 107 7.08 3.08 -3.76
C GLN A 107 6.46 4.38 -3.21
N ALA A 108 7.06 4.97 -2.19
CA ALA A 108 6.53 6.20 -1.60
C ALA A 108 6.44 7.36 -2.60
N THR A 109 7.46 7.55 -3.44
CA THR A 109 7.44 8.57 -4.50
C THR A 109 6.32 8.31 -5.51
N ASN A 110 6.13 7.06 -5.94
CA ASN A 110 5.07 6.70 -6.87
C ASN A 110 3.68 6.90 -6.25
N CYS A 111 3.46 6.47 -5.00
CA CYS A 111 2.19 6.69 -4.29
C CYS A 111 1.87 8.19 -4.15
N LEU A 112 2.84 9.02 -3.79
CA LEU A 112 2.64 10.47 -3.71
C LEU A 112 2.26 11.07 -5.07
N ASP A 113 2.95 10.64 -6.14
CA ASP A 113 2.69 11.12 -7.50
C ASP A 113 1.30 10.68 -7.99
N ILE A 114 0.89 9.44 -7.68
CA ILE A 114 -0.47 8.93 -7.96
C ILE A 114 -1.52 9.74 -7.19
N GLN A 115 -1.35 9.93 -5.88
CA GLN A 115 -2.27 10.74 -5.06
C GLN A 115 -2.42 12.16 -5.62
N THR A 116 -1.31 12.79 -6.01
CA THR A 116 -1.32 14.17 -6.51
C THR A 116 -1.96 14.30 -7.89
N LYS A 117 -1.85 13.28 -8.75
CA LYS A 117 -2.29 13.34 -10.15
C LYS A 117 -3.69 12.79 -10.39
N LEU A 118 -4.08 11.75 -9.67
CA LEU A 118 -5.32 11.01 -9.91
C LEU A 118 -6.37 11.21 -8.82
N PHE A 119 -5.99 11.73 -7.66
CA PHE A 119 -6.85 11.90 -6.49
C PHE A 119 -6.75 13.34 -5.97
N ASP A 120 -7.28 13.63 -4.78
CA ASP A 120 -7.21 14.96 -4.19
C ASP A 120 -5.74 15.33 -3.86
N PRO A 121 -5.13 16.33 -4.53
CA PRO A 121 -3.74 16.69 -4.32
C PRO A 121 -3.50 17.38 -2.97
N SER A 122 -4.55 17.82 -2.27
CA SER A 122 -4.45 18.38 -0.93
C SER A 122 -4.28 17.31 0.15
N LYS A 123 -4.64 16.05 -0.17
CA LYS A 123 -4.49 14.90 0.72
C LYS A 123 -3.17 14.18 0.46
N LYS A 124 -2.67 13.54 1.52
CA LYS A 124 -1.53 12.63 1.45
C LYS A 124 -2.02 11.19 1.33
N PRO A 125 -1.25 10.28 0.72
CA PRO A 125 -1.54 8.85 0.83
C PRO A 125 -1.62 8.43 2.31
N LEU A 126 -2.54 7.53 2.65
CA LEU A 126 -2.67 6.99 4.01
C LEU A 126 -1.83 5.72 4.15
N ALA A 127 -1.09 5.59 5.25
CA ALA A 127 -0.45 4.33 5.65
C ALA A 127 -1.12 3.78 6.91
N LYS A 128 -1.78 2.63 6.79
CA LYS A 128 -2.30 1.86 7.92
C LYS A 128 -1.26 0.89 8.42
N LEU A 129 -0.99 0.94 9.72
CA LEU A 129 0.13 0.25 10.34
C LEU A 129 -0.33 -0.63 11.49
N ASP A 130 0.13 -1.88 11.52
CA ASP A 130 0.13 -2.72 12.72
C ASP A 130 1.52 -3.29 13.04
N GLY A 131 1.64 -3.84 14.24
CA GLY A 131 2.86 -4.49 14.72
C GLY A 131 3.11 -4.26 16.19
N THR A 132 4.33 -4.54 16.64
CA THR A 132 4.75 -4.21 18.01
C THR A 132 4.86 -2.70 18.21
N LEU A 133 4.70 -2.21 19.45
CA LEU A 133 4.73 -0.77 19.74
C LEU A 133 5.99 -0.06 19.22
N SER A 134 7.15 -0.69 19.31
CA SER A 134 8.40 -0.15 18.79
C SER A 134 8.43 -0.13 17.25
N ASP A 135 7.98 -1.21 16.60
CA ASP A 135 7.93 -1.33 15.14
C ASP A 135 6.96 -0.32 14.52
N VAL A 136 5.80 -0.13 15.14
CA VAL A 136 4.77 0.80 14.68
C VAL A 136 5.27 2.24 14.76
N LYS A 137 5.90 2.64 15.88
CA LYS A 137 6.48 4.00 16.03
C LYS A 137 7.54 4.29 14.96
N GLN A 138 8.45 3.36 14.70
CA GLN A 138 9.46 3.53 13.67
C GLN A 138 8.87 3.58 12.26
N SER A 139 7.85 2.76 11.99
CA SER A 139 7.15 2.75 10.70
C SER A 139 6.40 4.06 10.50
N GLN A 140 5.71 4.53 11.53
CA GLN A 140 4.99 5.80 11.52
C GLN A 140 5.91 6.97 11.17
N LEU A 141 7.07 7.07 11.85
CA LEU A 141 8.05 8.12 11.57
C LEU A 141 8.48 8.10 10.10
N LYS A 142 8.82 6.92 9.57
CA LYS A 142 9.29 6.77 8.19
C LYS A 142 8.22 7.03 7.13
N TYR A 143 6.96 6.69 7.39
CA TYR A 143 5.86 6.99 6.47
C TYR A 143 5.56 8.49 6.47
N LYS A 144 5.58 9.14 7.64
CA LYS A 144 5.47 10.61 7.74
C LYS A 144 6.60 11.34 7.02
N GLU A 145 7.86 10.91 7.20
CA GLU A 145 9.02 11.43 6.46
C GLU A 145 8.87 11.28 4.94
N ARG A 146 8.13 10.27 4.50
CA ARG A 146 7.83 9.97 3.09
C ARG A 146 6.56 10.64 2.59
N GLY A 147 5.95 11.53 3.36
CA GLY A 147 4.79 12.30 2.95
C GLY A 147 3.45 11.57 3.09
N PHE A 148 3.37 10.49 3.86
CA PHE A 148 2.11 9.80 4.14
C PHE A 148 1.47 10.35 5.42
N ASP A 149 0.14 10.36 5.45
CA ASP A 149 -0.59 10.32 6.72
C ASP A 149 -0.55 8.90 7.27
N THR A 150 -0.69 8.76 8.58
CA THR A 150 -0.53 7.46 9.25
C THR A 150 -1.64 7.19 10.23
N GLU A 151 -2.17 5.99 10.19
CA GLU A 151 -3.12 5.48 11.16
C GLU A 151 -2.62 4.16 11.72
N ILE A 152 -2.73 3.99 13.04
CA ILE A 152 -2.31 2.78 13.72
C ILE A 152 -3.57 1.96 14.00
N LEU A 153 -3.60 0.74 13.48
CA LEU A 153 -4.66 -0.22 13.75
C LEU A 153 -4.13 -1.24 14.75
N TYR A 154 -4.54 -1.10 16.01
CA TYR A 154 -4.18 -2.07 17.04
C TYR A 154 -4.92 -3.38 16.78
N SER A 155 -4.17 -4.48 16.76
CA SER A 155 -4.69 -5.86 16.74
C SER A 155 -5.57 -6.13 17.94
#